data_AF-A0LHC8-F1
#
_entry.id   AF-A0LHC8-F1
#
_cell.length_a   1.000
_cell.length_b   1.000
_cell.length_c   1.000
_cell.angle_alpha   90.00
_cell.angle_beta   90.00
_cell.angle_gamma   90.00
#
_symmetry.space_group_name_H-M   'P 1'
#
loop_
_entity.id
_entity.type
_entity.pdbx_description
1 polymer ?
#
loop_
_entity_poly.entity_id
_entity_poly.type
_entity_poly.pdbx_seq_one_letter_code
_entity_poly.pdbx_strand_id
1 'polypeptide(L)'
;MMEILPSGIPLRALLTLLTWSLLSIVSIESTAGVRPVFWFPAEEQSPDTSRKDNFPREVEGDIETLFRHGPFLLTVKKVPEGGRFKVEVRKDGRTLYGDESHYTAPPVDIVEDLPHKGCSTLVAYCFSGGAHCCTRAILCTICGPEESMTVFDLSNLTELIISPRGSGEPPEVSLLDYQFAYYHARDASLWFPFSQSPAMERLLVYGNGGWRVDRPGENKGFYERIMARNGCMEKVRIPAPRAEGEEALEMAAQAIECAYYAMMAGEDTDVPGKILKDRLPRAWQSEFVSLLQDIKRAVADFSAIRKSYKSQGR
;
A
#
# COMPACT_ATOMS: atom_id res chain seq x y z
N MET A 1 -42.85 -6.99 -36.71
CA MET A 1 -41.94 -8.12 -36.96
C MET A 1 -40.69 -7.89 -36.14
N MET A 2 -40.38 -8.77 -35.19
CA MET A 2 -39.18 -8.70 -34.36
C MET A 2 -38.09 -9.54 -35.02
N GLU A 3 -36.99 -8.91 -35.42
CA GLU A 3 -35.81 -9.62 -35.94
C GLU A 3 -34.97 -10.13 -34.78
N ILE A 4 -34.70 -11.44 -34.79
CA ILE A 4 -33.94 -12.17 -33.77
C ILE A 4 -32.62 -12.58 -34.42
N LEU A 5 -31.49 -12.22 -33.80
CA LEU A 5 -30.17 -12.70 -34.20
C LEU A 5 -30.02 -14.20 -33.84
N PRO A 6 -29.16 -14.97 -34.53
CA PRO A 6 -29.00 -16.41 -34.31
C PRO A 6 -28.54 -16.81 -32.89
N SER A 7 -28.19 -15.85 -32.04
CA SER A 7 -27.87 -16.03 -30.62
C SER A 7 -29.08 -15.92 -29.66
N GLY A 8 -30.30 -15.70 -30.16
CA GLY A 8 -31.51 -15.63 -29.33
C GLY A 8 -31.67 -14.35 -28.50
N ILE A 9 -30.79 -13.36 -28.69
CA ILE A 9 -30.86 -12.08 -27.99
C ILE A 9 -31.76 -11.13 -28.81
N PRO A 10 -32.82 -10.54 -28.21
CA PRO A 10 -33.66 -9.57 -28.91
C PRO A 10 -32.86 -8.30 -29.23
N LEU A 11 -32.92 -7.83 -30.48
CA LEU A 11 -32.15 -6.69 -31.01
C LEU A 11 -32.26 -5.41 -30.14
N ARG A 12 -33.39 -5.24 -29.45
CA ARG A 12 -33.62 -4.14 -28.49
C ARG A 12 -32.70 -4.18 -27.27
N ALA A 13 -32.32 -5.37 -26.78
CA ALA A 13 -31.42 -5.52 -25.63
C ALA A 13 -29.97 -5.12 -25.99
N LEU A 14 -29.55 -5.42 -27.23
CA LEU A 14 -28.21 -5.07 -27.73
C LEU A 14 -28.06 -3.54 -27.93
N LEU A 15 -29.12 -2.87 -28.39
CA LEU A 15 -29.13 -1.41 -28.54
C LEU A 15 -29.09 -0.66 -27.20
N THR A 16 -29.71 -1.18 -26.13
CA THR A 16 -29.59 -0.60 -24.78
C THR A 16 -28.19 -0.75 -24.17
N LEU A 17 -27.47 -1.84 -24.49
CA LEU A 17 -26.09 -2.05 -24.01
C LEU A 17 -25.09 -1.14 -24.73
N LEU A 18 -25.32 -0.85 -26.02
CA LEU A 18 -24.48 0.06 -26.81
C LEU A 18 -24.75 1.55 -26.50
N THR A 19 -25.97 1.94 -26.13
CA THR A 19 -26.23 3.32 -25.72
C THR A 19 -25.70 3.64 -24.31
N TRP A 20 -25.62 2.65 -23.41
CA TRP A 20 -24.99 2.83 -22.09
C TRP A 20 -23.46 2.93 -22.14
N SER A 21 -22.81 2.30 -23.14
CA SER A 21 -21.35 2.37 -23.28
C SER A 21 -20.85 3.64 -23.99
N LEU A 22 -21.73 4.35 -24.71
CA LEU A 22 -21.40 5.62 -25.39
C LEU A 22 -21.75 6.89 -24.58
N LEU A 23 -22.55 6.77 -23.52
CA LEU A 23 -22.88 7.90 -22.64
C LEU A 23 -21.89 8.10 -21.47
N SER A 24 -20.93 7.18 -21.28
CA SER A 24 -19.88 7.30 -20.25
C SER A 24 -18.67 8.14 -20.67
N ILE A 25 -18.68 8.77 -21.86
CA ILE A 25 -17.53 9.54 -22.38
C ILE A 25 -17.73 11.07 -22.33
N VAL A 26 -18.90 11.59 -21.94
CA VAL A 26 -19.12 13.05 -21.95
C VAL A 26 -19.86 13.53 -20.69
N SER A 27 -19.10 13.80 -19.63
CA SER A 27 -19.33 14.92 -18.67
C SER A 27 -18.35 14.83 -17.50
N ILE A 28 -17.22 15.53 -17.61
CA ILE A 28 -16.47 16.01 -16.44
C ILE A 28 -16.19 17.49 -16.68
N GLU A 29 -17.11 18.34 -16.23
CA GLU A 29 -16.82 19.73 -15.89
C GLU A 29 -17.56 20.06 -14.59
N SER A 30 -16.81 20.58 -13.60
CA SER A 30 -17.28 21.39 -12.45
C SER A 30 -18.08 20.65 -11.35
N THR A 31 -17.79 20.72 -10.03
CA THR A 31 -16.88 21.55 -9.21
C THR A 31 -16.69 20.92 -7.81
N ALA A 32 -15.51 21.17 -7.23
CA ALA A 32 -15.19 21.34 -5.80
C ALA A 32 -15.22 20.13 -4.83
N GLY A 33 -14.03 19.62 -4.48
CA GLY A 33 -13.79 18.82 -3.28
C GLY A 33 -12.60 17.87 -3.38
N VAL A 34 -11.38 18.41 -3.44
CA VAL A 34 -10.05 17.75 -3.28
C VAL A 34 -9.95 16.28 -3.77
N ARG A 35 -9.60 16.10 -5.05
CA ARG A 35 -9.06 14.82 -5.56
C ARG A 35 -7.55 14.77 -5.34
N PRO A 36 -6.95 13.67 -4.87
CA PRO A 36 -5.54 13.43 -5.10
C PRO A 36 -5.34 13.22 -6.61
N VAL A 37 -4.77 14.23 -7.28
CA VAL A 37 -4.28 14.11 -8.65
C VAL A 37 -2.98 13.32 -8.58
N PHE A 38 -3.02 12.06 -9.01
CA PHE A 38 -1.80 11.35 -9.39
C PHE A 38 -1.32 11.94 -10.71
N TRP A 39 -0.43 12.92 -10.62
CA TRP A 39 0.34 13.40 -11.76
C TRP A 39 1.45 12.38 -12.03
N PHE A 40 1.22 11.48 -13.00
CA PHE A 40 2.33 10.86 -13.70
C PHE A 40 2.90 11.94 -14.61
N PRO A 41 4.18 12.33 -14.50
CA PRO A 41 4.79 13.08 -15.59
C PRO A 41 4.79 12.16 -16.82
N ALA A 42 3.88 12.45 -17.75
CA ALA A 42 4.11 12.09 -19.14
C ALA A 42 5.46 12.72 -19.54
N GLU A 43 6.28 11.95 -20.23
CA GLU A 43 7.52 12.41 -20.83
C GLU A 43 7.29 13.72 -21.62
N GLU A 44 7.61 14.86 -21.01
CA GLU A 44 7.99 16.04 -21.76
C GLU A 44 9.46 15.88 -22.12
N GLN A 45 9.67 15.49 -23.37
CA GLN A 45 10.94 15.57 -24.06
C GLN A 45 11.46 17.02 -23.97
N SER A 46 12.40 17.26 -23.06
CA SER A 46 13.25 18.45 -23.12
C SER A 46 14.38 18.20 -24.14
N PRO A 47 14.57 19.06 -25.14
CA PRO A 47 15.55 18.87 -26.22
C PRO A 47 16.96 19.37 -25.81
N ASP A 48 17.42 19.05 -24.61
CA ASP A 48 18.79 19.35 -24.18
C ASP A 48 19.62 18.07 -24.03
N THR A 49 20.13 17.64 -25.18
CA THR A 49 21.04 16.51 -25.37
C THR A 49 22.42 16.85 -24.79
N SER A 50 22.64 16.65 -23.49
CA SER A 50 24.02 16.53 -22.97
C SER A 50 24.20 15.70 -21.70
N ARG A 51 23.18 14.97 -21.24
CA ARG A 51 23.43 13.90 -20.28
C ARG A 51 23.94 12.68 -21.05
N LYS A 52 25.24 12.41 -20.93
CA LYS A 52 25.85 11.21 -21.49
C LYS A 52 25.17 9.99 -20.85
N ASP A 53 24.20 9.45 -21.57
CA ASP A 53 23.68 8.10 -21.45
C ASP A 53 24.85 7.13 -21.67
N ASN A 54 25.60 6.89 -20.60
CA ASN A 54 26.45 5.72 -20.51
C ASN A 54 25.57 4.54 -20.08
N PHE A 55 24.57 4.19 -20.88
CA PHE A 55 24.02 2.85 -20.85
C PHE A 55 25.05 1.92 -21.49
N PRO A 56 25.59 0.92 -20.77
CA PRO A 56 26.41 -0.09 -21.42
C PRO A 56 25.55 -0.79 -22.47
N ARG A 57 26.06 -0.86 -23.71
CA ARG A 57 25.50 -1.69 -24.77
C ARG A 57 25.25 -3.09 -24.23
N GLU A 58 24.05 -3.60 -24.48
CA GLU A 58 23.65 -4.97 -24.17
C GLU A 58 24.65 -5.95 -24.76
N VAL A 59 25.40 -6.61 -23.87
CA VAL A 59 26.14 -7.82 -24.21
C VAL A 59 25.24 -8.98 -23.76
N GLU A 60 24.85 -9.80 -24.72
CA GLU A 60 24.12 -11.05 -24.49
C GLU A 60 24.97 -11.94 -23.55
N GLY A 61 24.60 -11.96 -22.28
CA GLY A 61 25.28 -12.66 -21.21
C GLY A 61 24.41 -12.65 -19.96
N ASP A 62 24.55 -13.70 -19.14
CA ASP A 62 23.87 -13.82 -17.84
C ASP A 62 24.17 -12.58 -16.97
N ILE A 63 23.29 -11.56 -17.01
CA ILE A 63 23.41 -10.38 -16.15
C ILE A 63 23.05 -10.83 -14.72
N GLU A 64 24.09 -11.14 -13.95
CA GLU A 64 24.04 -11.25 -12.49
C GLU A 64 24.54 -9.92 -11.90
N THR A 65 23.61 -9.16 -11.34
CA THR A 65 23.95 -7.96 -10.56
C THR A 65 24.10 -8.34 -9.10
N LEU A 66 25.17 -7.83 -8.47
CA LEU A 66 25.54 -8.14 -7.10
C LEU A 66 25.52 -6.85 -6.28
N PHE A 67 24.74 -6.82 -5.21
CA PHE A 67 24.71 -5.72 -4.24
C PHE A 67 25.18 -6.23 -2.89
N ARG A 68 26.26 -5.64 -2.39
CA ARG A 68 26.82 -5.98 -1.08
C ARG A 68 26.46 -4.90 -0.08
N HIS A 69 25.86 -5.31 1.03
CA HIS A 69 25.56 -4.45 2.17
C HIS A 69 26.06 -5.11 3.44
N GLY A 70 27.25 -4.71 3.89
CA GLY A 70 28.00 -5.40 4.94
C GLY A 70 28.09 -6.93 4.69
N PRO A 71 27.56 -7.78 5.58
CA PRO A 71 27.60 -9.23 5.43
C PRO A 71 26.48 -9.78 4.52
N PHE A 72 25.51 -8.95 4.13
CA PHE A 72 24.47 -9.33 3.19
C PHE A 72 24.97 -9.19 1.75
N LEU A 73 24.66 -10.21 0.94
CA LEU A 73 24.85 -10.21 -0.51
C LEU A 73 23.50 -10.44 -1.16
N LEU A 74 22.96 -9.41 -1.82
CA LEU A 74 21.81 -9.52 -2.70
C LEU A 74 22.30 -9.82 -4.12
N THR A 75 21.76 -10.85 -4.73
CA THR A 75 22.01 -11.19 -6.14
C THR A 75 20.72 -11.07 -6.94
N VAL A 76 20.83 -10.53 -8.14
CA VAL A 76 19.74 -10.34 -9.08
C VAL A 76 20.20 -10.92 -10.41
N LYS A 77 19.64 -12.07 -10.79
CA LYS A 77 20.02 -12.77 -12.02
C LYS A 77 18.85 -12.86 -12.98
N LYS A 78 19.01 -12.38 -14.21
CA LYS A 78 18.00 -12.58 -15.26
C LYS A 78 17.83 -14.08 -15.54
N VAL A 79 16.59 -14.56 -15.51
CA VAL A 79 16.24 -15.93 -15.90
C VAL A 79 16.16 -15.97 -17.43
N PRO A 80 16.88 -16.88 -18.12
CA PRO A 80 16.94 -16.91 -19.58
C PRO A 80 15.56 -17.02 -20.25
N GLU A 81 14.61 -17.68 -19.60
CA GLU A 81 13.25 -17.92 -20.11
C GLU A 81 12.20 -17.17 -19.28
N GLY A 82 11.50 -16.23 -19.92
CA GLY A 82 10.28 -15.61 -19.37
C GLY A 82 10.43 -14.21 -18.76
N GLY A 83 11.55 -13.50 -19.01
CA GLY A 83 11.69 -12.09 -18.60
C GLY A 83 11.65 -11.85 -17.09
N ARG A 84 11.95 -12.87 -16.30
CA ARG A 84 11.99 -12.84 -14.83
C ARG A 84 13.41 -12.65 -14.32
N PHE A 85 13.53 -12.27 -13.07
CA PHE A 85 14.78 -12.10 -12.35
C PHE A 85 14.74 -12.91 -11.07
N LYS A 86 15.71 -13.79 -10.86
CA LYS A 86 15.91 -14.46 -9.59
C LYS A 86 16.57 -13.47 -8.62
N VAL A 87 15.93 -13.24 -7.48
CA VAL A 87 16.39 -12.36 -6.41
C VAL A 87 16.74 -13.20 -5.20
N GLU A 88 17.98 -13.11 -4.71
CA GLU A 88 18.44 -13.89 -3.56
C GLU A 88 19.25 -13.04 -2.59
N VAL A 89 18.95 -13.14 -1.30
CA VAL A 89 19.78 -12.56 -0.23
C VAL A 89 20.53 -13.68 0.46
N ARG A 90 21.86 -13.58 0.50
CA ARG A 90 22.76 -14.49 1.19
C ARG A 90 23.51 -13.77 2.31
N LYS A 91 23.91 -14.53 3.32
CA LYS A 91 24.81 -14.12 4.39
C LYS A 91 25.68 -15.28 4.82
N ASP A 92 26.99 -15.09 4.89
CA ASP A 92 27.96 -16.12 5.32
C ASP A 92 27.78 -17.46 4.55
N GLY A 93 27.49 -17.37 3.24
CA GLY A 93 27.23 -18.52 2.37
C GLY A 93 25.84 -19.16 2.51
N ARG A 94 25.00 -18.72 3.44
CA ARG A 94 23.62 -19.20 3.63
C ARG A 94 22.62 -18.29 2.92
N THR A 95 21.73 -18.87 2.11
CA THR A 95 20.57 -18.15 1.56
C THR A 95 19.57 -17.82 2.68
N LEU A 96 19.31 -16.53 2.88
CA LEU A 96 18.32 -16.01 3.82
C LEU A 96 16.97 -15.75 3.13
N TYR A 97 16.96 -15.34 1.88
CA TYR A 97 15.74 -15.13 1.07
C TYR A 97 16.02 -15.47 -0.39
N GLY A 98 15.02 -15.98 -1.11
CA GLY A 98 15.13 -16.31 -2.53
C GLY A 98 13.76 -16.36 -3.17
N ASP A 99 13.57 -15.64 -4.27
CA ASP A 99 12.30 -15.54 -5.00
C ASP A 99 12.52 -15.05 -6.45
N GLU A 100 11.44 -14.91 -7.23
CA GLU A 100 11.48 -14.38 -8.58
C GLU A 100 10.73 -13.03 -8.66
N SER A 101 11.40 -12.03 -9.25
CA SER A 101 10.80 -10.76 -9.66
C SER A 101 10.41 -10.85 -11.14
N HIS A 102 9.20 -10.43 -11.45
CA HIS A 102 8.62 -10.45 -12.78
C HIS A 102 8.75 -9.06 -13.42
N TYR A 103 8.87 -9.04 -14.75
CA TYR A 103 8.82 -7.84 -15.60
C TYR A 103 10.01 -6.88 -15.53
N THR A 104 10.60 -6.64 -14.35
CA THR A 104 11.75 -5.72 -14.21
C THR A 104 12.78 -6.23 -13.21
N ALA A 105 14.02 -5.78 -13.40
CA ALA A 105 15.03 -5.94 -12.36
C ALA A 105 14.57 -5.14 -11.13
N PRO A 106 14.67 -5.71 -9.92
CA PRO A 106 14.30 -5.05 -8.70
C PRO A 106 15.06 -3.73 -8.54
N PRO A 107 14.40 -2.60 -8.25
CA PRO A 107 15.10 -1.42 -7.74
C PRO A 107 15.77 -1.77 -6.42
N VAL A 108 17.01 -1.30 -6.24
CA VAL A 108 17.84 -1.54 -5.06
C VAL A 108 18.52 -0.25 -4.67
N ASP A 109 18.27 0.18 -3.44
CA ASP A 109 18.87 1.37 -2.84
C ASP A 109 19.51 1.05 -1.49
N ILE A 110 20.48 1.85 -1.09
CA ILE A 110 21.01 1.85 0.27
C ILE A 110 20.69 3.20 0.89
N VAL A 111 19.92 3.18 1.97
CA VAL A 111 19.50 4.37 2.70
C VAL A 111 20.30 4.47 3.99
N GLU A 112 21.11 5.50 4.09
CA GLU A 112 21.87 5.84 5.29
C GLU A 112 20.98 6.48 6.36
N ASP A 113 21.40 6.37 7.62
CA ASP A 113 20.69 6.86 8.81
C ASP A 113 19.25 6.32 8.97
N LEU A 114 18.98 5.14 8.38
CA LEU A 114 17.71 4.41 8.48
C LEU A 114 17.94 3.05 9.15
N PRO A 115 17.25 2.73 10.26
CA PRO A 115 16.15 3.45 10.91
C PRO A 115 16.56 4.63 11.80
N HIS A 116 17.84 4.74 12.14
CA HIS A 116 18.35 5.85 12.93
C HIS A 116 19.80 6.18 12.56
N LYS A 117 20.30 7.30 13.08
CA LYS A 117 21.67 7.76 12.81
C LYS A 117 22.70 6.66 13.04
N GLY A 118 23.61 6.51 12.09
CA GLY A 118 24.66 5.49 12.11
C GLY A 118 24.23 4.08 11.70
N CYS A 119 22.96 3.88 11.34
CA CYS A 119 22.52 2.67 10.65
C CYS A 119 22.50 2.87 9.14
N SER A 120 22.48 1.77 8.41
CA SER A 120 22.23 1.77 6.97
C SER A 120 21.36 0.58 6.57
N THR A 121 20.41 0.83 5.66
CA THR A 121 19.45 -0.17 5.22
C THR A 121 19.48 -0.28 3.70
N LEU A 122 19.84 -1.46 3.20
CA LEU A 122 19.55 -1.83 1.82
C LEU A 122 18.06 -2.13 1.69
N VAL A 123 17.41 -1.46 0.73
CA VAL A 123 16.00 -1.66 0.37
C VAL A 123 15.97 -2.19 -1.06
N ALA A 124 15.35 -3.36 -1.24
CA ALA A 124 15.13 -3.95 -2.56
C ALA A 124 13.69 -4.37 -2.73
N TYR A 125 13.18 -4.32 -3.96
CA TYR A 125 11.77 -4.61 -4.24
C TYR A 125 11.61 -5.77 -5.20
N CYS A 126 10.84 -6.79 -4.82
CA CYS A 126 10.58 -7.95 -5.66
C CYS A 126 9.11 -7.97 -6.10
N PHE A 127 8.85 -7.99 -7.41
CA PHE A 127 7.50 -7.96 -7.96
C PHE A 127 7.05 -9.36 -8.39
N SER A 128 6.00 -9.94 -7.79
CA SER A 128 5.52 -11.28 -8.13
C SER A 128 4.53 -11.35 -9.30
N GLY A 129 4.29 -10.26 -10.04
CA GLY A 129 3.60 -10.32 -11.33
C GLY A 129 2.06 -10.36 -11.32
N GLY A 130 1.41 -10.35 -10.15
CA GLY A 130 -0.06 -10.39 -10.04
C GLY A 130 -0.73 -9.01 -10.08
N ALA A 131 -2.00 -8.97 -10.52
CA ALA A 131 -2.83 -7.78 -10.41
C ALA A 131 -3.13 -7.48 -8.92
N HIS A 132 -2.97 -6.20 -8.54
CA HIS A 132 -3.39 -5.66 -7.25
C HIS A 132 -2.80 -6.27 -5.94
N CYS A 133 -1.59 -6.87 -5.90
CA CYS A 133 -1.07 -7.36 -4.60
C CYS A 133 0.40 -7.78 -4.50
N CYS A 134 1.26 -7.49 -5.47
CA CYS A 134 2.42 -8.35 -5.68
C CYS A 134 3.79 -7.68 -5.56
N THR A 135 3.96 -6.67 -4.70
CA THR A 135 5.32 -6.17 -4.40
C THR A 135 5.73 -6.56 -3.00
N ARG A 136 7.00 -6.96 -2.87
CA ARG A 136 7.65 -7.22 -1.59
C ARG A 136 8.82 -6.29 -1.41
N ALA A 137 8.93 -5.68 -0.24
CA ALA A 137 10.14 -4.97 0.16
C ALA A 137 11.04 -5.90 0.97
N ILE A 138 12.32 -5.88 0.64
CA ILE A 138 13.39 -6.61 1.33
C ILE A 138 14.28 -5.55 1.98
N LEU A 139 14.32 -5.53 3.31
CA LEU A 139 15.12 -4.59 4.08
C LEU A 139 16.25 -5.36 4.74
N CYS A 140 17.50 -5.06 4.38
CA CYS A 140 18.68 -5.55 5.07
C CYS A 140 19.31 -4.38 5.83
N THR A 141 19.22 -4.39 7.16
CA THR A 141 19.65 -3.27 8.02
C THR A 141 20.86 -3.67 8.84
N ILE A 142 21.82 -2.75 8.92
CA ILE A 142 23.03 -2.84 9.75
C ILE A 142 23.06 -1.63 10.67
N CYS A 143 23.17 -1.88 11.98
CA CYS A 143 23.22 -0.89 13.04
C CYS A 143 24.37 -1.22 13.99
N GLY A 144 25.61 -0.93 13.57
CA GLY A 144 26.81 -1.36 14.29
C GLY A 144 26.94 -2.89 14.30
N PRO A 145 26.96 -3.55 15.48
CA PRO A 145 27.03 -5.01 15.56
C PRO A 145 25.69 -5.71 15.28
N GLU A 146 24.58 -4.97 15.25
CA GLU A 146 23.26 -5.53 15.00
C GLU A 146 22.94 -5.58 13.51
N GLU A 147 22.41 -6.70 13.06
CA GLU A 147 22.05 -6.93 11.67
C GLU A 147 20.72 -7.68 11.55
N SER A 148 19.91 -7.29 10.58
CA SER A 148 18.62 -7.93 10.35
C SER A 148 18.24 -7.91 8.88
N MET A 149 17.47 -8.91 8.45
CA MET A 149 16.80 -8.91 7.16
C MET A 149 15.31 -9.12 7.40
N THR A 150 14.45 -8.27 6.86
CA THR A 150 12.99 -8.41 6.95
C THR A 150 12.36 -8.24 5.58
N VAL A 151 11.38 -9.09 5.26
CA VAL A 151 10.61 -9.03 4.03
C VAL A 151 9.17 -8.68 4.36
N PHE A 152 8.68 -7.59 3.77
CA PHE A 152 7.30 -7.12 3.88
C PHE A 152 6.54 -7.35 2.58
N ASP A 153 5.31 -7.84 2.67
CA ASP A 153 4.34 -7.67 1.59
C ASP A 153 3.86 -6.22 1.61
N LEU A 154 3.93 -5.58 0.45
CA LEU A 154 3.48 -4.19 0.27
C LEU A 154 2.05 -4.09 -0.24
N SER A 155 1.37 -5.23 -0.40
CA SER A 155 0.05 -5.32 -1.00
C SER A 155 0.01 -4.57 -2.34
N ASN A 156 -0.68 -3.43 -2.42
CA ASN A 156 -0.85 -2.66 -3.66
C ASN A 156 0.20 -1.56 -3.87
N LEU A 157 1.14 -1.37 -2.94
CA LEU A 157 2.22 -0.42 -3.13
C LEU A 157 3.33 -1.02 -4.00
N THR A 158 3.95 -0.17 -4.82
CA THR A 158 5.16 -0.50 -5.58
C THR A 158 6.43 -0.33 -4.76
N GLU A 159 6.38 0.50 -3.72
CA GLU A 159 7.52 0.83 -2.87
C GLU A 159 7.07 1.16 -1.45
N LEU A 160 8.02 1.15 -0.51
CA LEU A 160 7.77 1.64 0.84
C LEU A 160 7.63 3.17 0.80
N ILE A 161 6.77 3.70 1.66
CA ILE A 161 6.65 5.14 1.84
C ILE A 161 7.74 5.55 2.85
N ILE A 162 8.79 6.21 2.37
CA ILE A 162 9.89 6.70 3.22
C ILE A 162 9.78 8.22 3.29
N SER A 163 9.24 8.73 4.40
CA SER A 163 8.91 10.14 4.59
C SER A 163 9.88 10.84 5.55
N PRO A 164 10.37 12.05 5.24
CA PRO A 164 11.21 12.80 6.17
C PRO A 164 10.39 13.27 7.38
N ARG A 165 10.92 13.09 8.60
CA ARG A 165 10.30 13.62 9.84
C ARG A 165 10.69 15.06 10.17
N GLY A 166 11.85 15.50 9.70
CA GLY A 166 12.41 16.81 10.02
C GLY A 166 13.93 16.81 9.87
N SER A 167 14.55 17.98 10.01
CA SER A 167 16.00 18.10 9.90
C SER A 167 16.70 17.29 11.00
N GLY A 168 17.48 16.29 10.59
CA GLY A 168 18.26 15.46 11.51
C GLY A 168 17.47 14.43 12.30
N GLU A 169 16.18 14.21 12.00
CA GLU A 169 15.42 13.05 12.45
C GLU A 169 15.46 11.94 11.39
N PRO A 170 15.56 10.66 11.78
CA PRO A 170 15.44 9.56 10.84
C PRO A 170 14.08 9.57 10.13
N PRO A 171 14.00 9.14 8.87
CA PRO A 171 12.74 9.12 8.14
C PRO A 171 11.75 8.09 8.73
N GLU A 172 10.46 8.40 8.63
CA GLU A 172 9.36 7.47 8.86
C GLU A 172 9.28 6.50 7.68
N VAL A 173 9.10 5.20 7.98
CA VAL A 173 8.85 4.19 6.96
C VAL A 173 7.45 3.65 7.19
N SER A 174 6.60 3.70 6.17
CA SER A 174 5.23 3.19 6.23
C SER A 174 4.89 2.31 5.03
N LEU A 175 3.81 1.55 5.20
CA LEU A 175 3.11 0.82 4.16
C LEU A 175 1.60 1.03 4.31
N LEU A 176 0.82 0.47 3.40
CA LEU A 176 -0.63 0.50 3.46
C LEU A 176 -1.19 -0.88 3.83
N ASP A 177 -2.08 -0.89 4.82
CA ASP A 177 -2.95 -1.98 5.20
C ASP A 177 -4.23 -1.92 4.34
N TYR A 178 -4.38 -2.93 3.50
CA TYR A 178 -5.52 -3.11 2.60
C TYR A 178 -6.48 -4.21 3.09
N GLN A 179 -6.53 -4.54 4.38
CA GLN A 179 -7.45 -5.57 4.90
C GLN A 179 -8.95 -5.24 4.67
N PHE A 180 -9.29 -3.98 4.38
CA PHE A 180 -10.62 -3.55 3.99
C PHE A 180 -10.83 -3.43 2.46
N ALA A 181 -9.84 -3.82 1.65
CA ALA A 181 -10.01 -3.91 0.20
C ALA A 181 -11.12 -4.90 -0.15
N TYR A 182 -12.09 -4.43 -0.94
CA TYR A 182 -13.28 -5.21 -1.30
C TYR A 182 -14.09 -5.69 -0.10
N TYR A 183 -14.06 -4.96 1.01
CA TYR A 183 -14.84 -5.35 2.18
C TYR A 183 -16.34 -5.40 1.85
N HIS A 184 -16.99 -6.48 2.27
CA HIS A 184 -18.44 -6.68 2.20
C HIS A 184 -18.98 -6.74 3.63
N ALA A 185 -19.98 -5.92 3.93
CA ALA A 185 -20.69 -6.00 5.19
C ALA A 185 -21.63 -7.22 5.22
N ARG A 186 -22.35 -7.42 6.34
CA ARG A 186 -23.32 -8.52 6.43
C ARG A 186 -24.48 -8.32 5.49
N ASP A 187 -24.97 -7.08 5.37
CA ASP A 187 -25.78 -6.69 4.22
C ASP A 187 -24.91 -6.67 2.95
N ALA A 188 -25.13 -7.65 2.06
CA ALA A 188 -24.37 -7.80 0.83
C ALA A 188 -24.52 -6.62 -0.16
N SER A 189 -25.52 -5.75 0.03
CA SER A 189 -25.65 -4.52 -0.75
C SER A 189 -24.64 -3.44 -0.34
N LEU A 190 -24.01 -3.59 0.83
CA LEU A 190 -23.01 -2.67 1.36
C LEU A 190 -21.62 -3.25 1.19
N TRP A 191 -20.88 -2.74 0.22
CA TRP A 191 -19.54 -3.20 -0.09
C TRP A 191 -18.70 -2.06 -0.70
N PHE A 192 -17.38 -2.19 -0.63
CA PHE A 192 -16.47 -1.25 -1.28
C PHE A 192 -15.94 -1.82 -2.59
N PRO A 193 -16.05 -1.12 -3.73
CA PRO A 193 -15.14 -1.37 -4.84
C PRO A 193 -13.71 -1.02 -4.42
N PHE A 194 -12.72 -1.61 -5.10
CA PHE A 194 -11.31 -1.39 -4.78
C PHE A 194 -10.93 0.09 -4.69
N SER A 195 -11.38 0.89 -5.66
CA SER A 195 -11.06 2.31 -5.76
C SER A 195 -11.64 3.17 -4.63
N GLN A 196 -12.60 2.63 -3.87
CA GLN A 196 -13.23 3.30 -2.73
C GLN A 196 -12.96 2.55 -1.41
N SER A 197 -12.13 1.51 -1.44
CA SER A 197 -11.80 0.75 -0.24
C SER A 197 -10.84 1.56 0.64
N PRO A 198 -11.05 1.60 1.96
CA PRO A 198 -10.09 2.15 2.91
C PRO A 198 -8.70 1.54 2.74
N ALA A 199 -7.67 2.38 2.80
CA ALA A 199 -6.28 1.96 2.81
C ALA A 199 -5.55 2.63 3.98
N MET A 200 -5.26 1.86 5.03
CA MET A 200 -4.78 2.40 6.29
C MET A 200 -3.25 2.46 6.31
N GLU A 201 -2.68 3.62 6.61
CA GLU A 201 -1.23 3.75 6.73
C GLU A 201 -0.72 3.12 8.04
N ARG A 202 0.30 2.25 7.95
CA ARG A 202 0.95 1.61 9.10
C ARG A 202 2.45 1.88 9.10
N LEU A 203 2.97 2.29 10.25
CA LEU A 203 4.40 2.53 10.41
C LEU A 203 5.17 1.22 10.60
N LEU A 204 6.37 1.19 10.05
CA LEU A 204 7.37 0.19 10.38
C LEU A 204 8.26 0.74 11.49
N VAL A 205 8.44 -0.08 12.53
CA VAL A 205 9.31 0.22 13.67
C VAL A 205 10.46 -0.77 13.67
N TYR A 206 11.66 -0.25 13.85
CA TYR A 206 12.85 -1.05 14.08
C TYR A 206 13.11 -1.20 15.58
N GLY A 207 13.40 -2.42 16.03
CA GLY A 207 13.76 -2.67 17.43
C GLY A 207 14.51 -3.98 17.61
N ASN A 208 14.47 -4.56 18.82
CA ASN A 208 15.19 -5.78 19.21
C ASN A 208 14.86 -6.98 18.33
N GLY A 209 15.56 -7.09 17.19
CA GLY A 209 15.31 -8.07 16.16
C GLY A 209 14.81 -7.52 14.83
N GLY A 210 15.13 -6.30 14.44
CA GLY A 210 14.82 -5.81 13.11
C GLY A 210 13.44 -5.14 12.99
N TRP A 211 13.01 -5.02 11.74
CA TRP A 211 11.77 -4.33 11.39
C TRP A 211 10.52 -5.12 11.77
N ARG A 212 9.49 -4.40 12.19
CA ARG A 212 8.13 -4.91 12.33
C ARG A 212 7.12 -3.82 12.05
N VAL A 213 5.86 -4.20 11.89
CA VAL A 213 4.78 -3.22 11.94
C VAL A 213 4.62 -2.72 13.38
N ASP A 214 4.25 -1.46 13.52
CA ASP A 214 3.96 -0.84 14.79
C ASP A 214 2.72 -1.42 15.48
N ARG A 215 2.64 -1.19 16.80
CA ARG A 215 1.52 -1.65 17.62
C ARG A 215 0.60 -0.49 17.99
N PRO A 216 -0.69 -0.77 18.31
CA PRO A 216 -1.58 0.24 18.89
C PRO A 216 -0.95 0.97 20.07
N GLY A 217 -1.03 2.30 20.04
CA GLY A 217 -0.49 3.19 21.08
C GLY A 217 1.01 3.46 21.00
N GLU A 218 1.77 2.74 20.16
CA GLU A 218 3.22 2.91 20.08
C GLU A 218 3.62 4.24 19.43
N ASN A 219 2.94 4.63 18.34
CA ASN A 219 3.21 5.85 17.58
C ASN A 219 2.01 6.82 17.62
N LYS A 220 1.48 7.10 18.82
CA LYS A 220 0.29 7.94 19.01
C LYS A 220 0.31 9.24 18.19
N GLY A 221 1.41 10.00 18.27
CA GLY A 221 1.52 11.28 17.58
C GLY A 221 1.49 11.19 16.05
N PHE A 222 1.89 10.07 15.45
CA PHE A 222 1.74 9.86 14.00
C PHE A 222 0.28 9.69 13.62
N TYR A 223 -0.43 8.81 14.33
CA TYR A 223 -1.85 8.56 14.07
C TYR A 223 -2.75 9.75 14.38
N GLU A 224 -2.43 10.54 15.41
CA GLU A 224 -3.11 11.80 15.68
C GLU A 224 -2.95 12.80 14.53
N ARG A 225 -1.77 12.89 13.91
CA ARG A 225 -1.55 13.74 12.72
C ARG A 225 -2.37 13.27 11.53
N ILE A 226 -2.42 11.95 11.27
CA ILE A 226 -3.25 11.40 10.19
C ILE A 226 -4.74 11.67 10.46
N MET A 227 -5.21 11.44 11.68
CA MET A 227 -6.59 11.72 12.06
C MET A 227 -6.94 13.20 11.91
N ALA A 228 -6.03 14.11 12.28
CA ALA A 228 -6.22 15.54 12.09
C ALA A 228 -6.28 15.90 10.59
N ARG A 229 -5.37 15.37 9.78
CA ARG A 229 -5.34 15.56 8.31
C ARG A 229 -6.62 15.06 7.64
N ASN A 230 -7.13 13.92 8.08
CA ASN A 230 -8.33 13.29 7.53
C ASN A 230 -9.63 13.83 8.16
N GLY A 231 -9.55 14.85 9.01
CA GLY A 231 -10.71 15.49 9.63
C GLY A 231 -11.50 14.58 10.57
N CYS A 232 -10.88 13.54 11.14
CA CYS A 232 -11.54 12.51 11.95
C CYS A 232 -12.15 13.03 13.26
N MET A 233 -11.60 14.11 13.79
CA MET A 233 -12.04 14.73 15.05
C MET A 233 -12.89 15.98 14.85
N GLU A 234 -13.11 16.40 13.60
CA GLU A 234 -13.98 17.53 13.31
C GLU A 234 -15.44 17.21 13.65
N LYS A 235 -16.18 18.21 14.14
CA LYS A 235 -17.64 18.06 14.30
C LYS A 235 -18.23 17.84 12.93
N VAL A 236 -18.86 16.68 12.74
CA VAL A 236 -19.55 16.30 11.50
C VAL A 236 -20.61 17.37 11.19
N ARG A 237 -20.33 18.23 10.19
CA ARG A 237 -21.18 19.38 9.82
C ARG A 237 -22.42 18.95 9.03
N ILE A 238 -22.35 17.80 8.35
CA ILE A 238 -23.42 17.21 7.56
C ILE A 238 -23.97 16.03 8.34
N PRO A 239 -25.23 16.06 8.81
CA PRO A 239 -25.82 14.87 9.40
C PRO A 239 -25.71 13.69 8.40
N ALA A 240 -25.06 12.61 8.82
CA ALA A 240 -24.93 11.35 8.08
C ALA A 240 -26.23 10.75 7.48
N PRO A 241 -27.48 11.12 7.87
CA PRO A 241 -28.69 10.56 7.27
C PRO A 241 -29.04 10.94 5.83
N ARG A 242 -28.27 11.79 5.13
CA ARG A 242 -28.61 12.25 3.76
C ARG A 242 -27.68 11.78 2.65
N ALA A 243 -26.52 11.22 2.99
CA ALA A 243 -25.60 10.69 2.00
C ALA A 243 -26.17 9.38 1.42
N GLU A 244 -26.18 9.27 0.09
CA GLU A 244 -26.63 8.10 -0.66
C GLU A 244 -25.60 7.77 -1.76
N GLY A 245 -25.63 6.54 -2.26
CA GLY A 245 -24.73 6.11 -3.35
C GLY A 245 -23.24 6.25 -3.00
N GLU A 246 -22.48 6.89 -3.89
CA GLU A 246 -21.02 7.04 -3.77
C GLU A 246 -20.60 7.87 -2.54
N GLU A 247 -21.35 8.94 -2.21
CA GLU A 247 -21.06 9.77 -1.04
C GLU A 247 -21.17 8.95 0.26
N ALA A 248 -22.19 8.08 0.35
CA ALA A 248 -22.33 7.20 1.50
C ALA A 248 -21.14 6.22 1.61
N LEU A 249 -20.65 5.69 0.49
CA LEU A 249 -19.48 4.80 0.48
C LEU A 249 -18.22 5.53 0.94
N GLU A 250 -17.96 6.74 0.43
CA GLU A 250 -16.81 7.54 0.85
C GLU A 250 -16.87 7.91 2.33
N MET A 251 -18.06 8.29 2.84
CA MET A 251 -18.26 8.54 4.26
C MET A 251 -18.05 7.30 5.13
N ALA A 252 -18.52 6.13 4.67
CA ALA A 252 -18.30 4.87 5.38
C ALA A 252 -16.81 4.51 5.42
N ALA A 253 -16.12 4.64 4.29
CA ALA A 253 -14.68 4.40 4.20
C ALA A 253 -13.89 5.31 5.14
N GLN A 254 -14.17 6.62 5.12
CA GLN A 254 -13.53 7.59 6.00
C GLN A 254 -13.83 7.31 7.48
N ALA A 255 -15.07 6.90 7.83
CA ALA A 255 -15.42 6.54 9.20
C ALA A 255 -14.62 5.33 9.69
N ILE A 256 -14.45 4.30 8.84
CA ILE A 256 -13.64 3.11 9.13
C ILE A 256 -12.17 3.50 9.33
N GLU A 257 -11.58 4.31 8.44
CA GLU A 257 -10.21 4.81 8.58
C GLU A 257 -10.02 5.57 9.89
N CYS A 258 -10.91 6.51 10.20
CA CYS A 258 -10.82 7.29 11.43
C CYS A 258 -10.91 6.43 12.69
N ALA A 259 -11.81 5.45 12.71
CA ALA A 259 -11.94 4.53 13.83
C ALA A 259 -10.71 3.62 13.97
N TYR A 260 -10.16 3.16 12.84
CA TYR A 260 -8.91 2.39 12.80
C TYR A 260 -7.73 3.19 13.36
N TYR A 261 -7.54 4.42 12.88
CA TYR A 261 -6.45 5.28 13.34
C TYR A 261 -6.60 5.70 14.80
N ALA A 262 -7.83 5.86 15.30
CA ALA A 262 -8.05 6.08 16.73
C ALA A 262 -7.59 4.88 17.56
N MET A 263 -7.90 3.65 17.15
CA MET A 263 -7.37 2.45 17.81
C MET A 263 -5.85 2.38 17.72
N MET A 264 -5.26 2.68 16.56
CA MET A 264 -3.81 2.70 16.39
C MET A 264 -3.12 3.79 17.22
N ALA A 265 -3.79 4.92 17.46
CA ALA A 265 -3.34 5.95 18.39
C ALA A 265 -3.38 5.50 19.87
N GLY A 266 -3.93 4.31 20.16
CA GLY A 266 -4.05 3.74 21.51
C GLY A 266 -5.31 4.16 22.24
N GLU A 267 -6.31 4.70 21.54
CA GLU A 267 -7.59 5.05 22.15
C GLU A 267 -8.42 3.80 22.48
N ASP A 268 -9.14 3.86 23.59
CA ASP A 268 -10.06 2.79 24.00
C ASP A 268 -11.23 2.66 23.02
N THR A 269 -11.86 1.47 22.98
CA THR A 269 -12.92 1.11 22.02
C THR A 269 -14.11 2.09 21.98
N ASP A 270 -14.34 2.84 23.07
CA ASP A 270 -15.38 3.87 23.15
C ASP A 270 -15.17 5.01 22.13
N VAL A 271 -13.92 5.43 21.88
CA VAL A 271 -13.62 6.53 20.95
C VAL A 271 -13.85 6.12 19.48
N PRO A 272 -13.25 5.03 18.96
CA PRO A 272 -13.59 4.48 17.65
C PRO A 272 -15.08 4.18 17.50
N GLY A 273 -15.73 3.65 18.55
CA GLY A 273 -17.17 3.40 18.56
C GLY A 273 -17.98 4.68 18.38
N LYS A 274 -17.61 5.76 19.07
CA LYS A 274 -18.24 7.07 18.87
C LYS A 274 -18.02 7.62 17.46
N ILE A 275 -16.79 7.51 16.94
CA ILE A 275 -16.45 7.95 15.57
C ILE A 275 -17.37 7.26 14.56
N LEU A 276 -17.47 5.93 14.61
CA LEU A 276 -18.34 5.18 13.69
C LEU A 276 -19.81 5.57 13.85
N LYS A 277 -20.32 5.67 15.09
CA LYS A 277 -21.71 6.03 15.34
C LYS A 277 -22.07 7.41 14.76
N ASP A 278 -21.17 8.38 14.90
CA ASP A 278 -21.38 9.76 14.48
C ASP A 278 -21.19 9.95 12.96
N ARG A 279 -20.35 9.13 12.32
CA ARG A 279 -19.91 9.32 10.92
C ARG A 279 -20.45 8.31 9.92
N LEU A 280 -20.84 7.11 10.35
CA LEU A 280 -21.39 6.13 9.42
C LEU A 280 -22.68 6.67 8.78
N PRO A 281 -22.82 6.57 7.46
CA PRO A 281 -24.05 6.92 6.78
C PRO A 281 -25.19 6.03 7.28
N ARG A 282 -26.44 6.52 7.18
CA ARG A 282 -27.62 5.80 7.71
C ARG A 282 -27.73 4.36 7.23
N ALA A 283 -27.41 4.09 5.97
CA ALA A 283 -27.45 2.74 5.39
C ALA A 283 -26.50 1.76 6.10
N TRP A 284 -25.37 2.24 6.63
CA TRP A 284 -24.36 1.42 7.29
C TRP A 284 -24.53 1.35 8.81
N GLN A 285 -25.49 2.08 9.40
CA GLN A 285 -25.67 2.12 10.86
C GLN A 285 -26.03 0.76 11.46
N SER A 286 -26.70 -0.13 10.71
CA SER A 286 -26.96 -1.51 11.16
C SER A 286 -25.70 -2.36 11.29
N GLU A 287 -24.62 -1.99 10.59
CA GLU A 287 -23.33 -2.70 10.59
C GLU A 287 -22.36 -2.16 11.64
N PHE A 288 -22.76 -1.17 12.44
CA PHE A 288 -21.91 -0.52 13.43
C PHE A 288 -21.14 -1.52 14.32
N VAL A 289 -21.84 -2.52 14.86
CA VAL A 289 -21.24 -3.50 15.78
C VAL A 289 -20.28 -4.44 15.05
N SER A 290 -20.62 -4.89 13.83
CA SER A 290 -19.76 -5.72 12.99
C SER A 290 -18.48 -4.96 12.61
N LEU A 291 -18.63 -3.74 12.09
CA LEU A 291 -17.52 -2.90 11.66
C LEU A 291 -16.55 -2.61 12.80
N LEU A 292 -17.04 -2.27 13.99
CA LEU A 292 -16.17 -2.01 15.13
C LEU A 292 -15.34 -3.25 15.52
N GLN A 293 -15.94 -4.44 15.46
CA GLN A 293 -15.26 -5.71 15.71
C GLN A 293 -14.24 -6.03 14.61
N ASP A 294 -14.60 -5.81 13.35
CA ASP A 294 -13.75 -6.07 12.19
C ASP A 294 -12.54 -5.13 12.18
N ILE A 295 -12.73 -3.85 12.52
CA ILE A 295 -11.63 -2.87 12.68
C ILE A 295 -10.70 -3.31 13.82
N LYS A 296 -11.25 -3.70 14.97
CA LYS A 296 -10.45 -4.19 16.10
C LYS A 296 -9.62 -5.41 15.71
N ARG A 297 -10.20 -6.31 14.93
CA ARG A 297 -9.49 -7.48 14.39
C ARG A 297 -8.40 -7.08 13.41
N ALA A 298 -8.70 -6.21 12.45
CA ALA A 298 -7.70 -5.72 11.48
C ALA A 298 -6.50 -5.08 12.20
N VAL A 299 -6.75 -4.22 13.18
CA VAL A 299 -5.71 -3.59 14.00
C VAL A 299 -4.82 -4.64 14.71
N ALA A 300 -5.42 -5.68 15.28
CA ALA A 300 -4.72 -6.70 16.04
C ALA A 300 -3.97 -7.73 15.17
N ASP A 301 -4.56 -8.10 14.04
CA ASP A 301 -4.11 -9.25 13.23
C ASP A 301 -3.24 -8.82 12.03
N PHE A 302 -3.10 -7.52 11.78
CA PHE A 302 -2.30 -7.04 10.66
C PHE A 302 -0.83 -7.50 10.75
N SER A 303 -0.43 -8.32 9.79
CA SER A 303 0.93 -8.84 9.68
C SER A 303 1.41 -8.81 8.24
N ALA A 304 2.16 -7.78 7.88
CA ALA A 304 2.80 -7.66 6.57
C ALA A 304 4.13 -8.44 6.47
N ILE A 305 4.67 -8.96 7.58
CA ILE A 305 5.97 -9.65 7.59
C ILE A 305 5.83 -11.05 7.00
N ARG A 306 6.55 -11.32 5.91
CA ARG A 306 6.66 -12.66 5.31
C ARG A 306 7.83 -13.45 5.86
N LYS A 307 8.96 -12.78 6.07
CA LYS A 307 10.20 -13.42 6.52
C LYS A 307 11.01 -12.45 7.34
N SER A 308 11.65 -12.96 8.39
CA SER A 308 12.64 -12.19 9.14
C SER A 308 13.83 -13.05 9.52
N TYR A 309 15.00 -12.43 9.55
CA TYR A 309 16.25 -12.94 10.08
C TYR A 309 16.86 -11.88 10.98
N LYS A 310 17.47 -12.34 12.08
CA LYS A 310 18.03 -11.52 13.15
C LYS A 310 19.31 -12.19 13.60
N SER A 311 20.40 -11.43 13.69
CA SER A 311 21.59 -11.89 14.39
C SER A 311 21.69 -11.12 15.70
N GLN A 312 21.96 -11.85 16.78
CA GLN A 312 22.37 -11.22 18.03
C GLN A 312 23.88 -11.03 17.93
N GLY A 313 24.32 -9.77 17.97
CA GLY A 313 25.75 -9.44 18.03
C GLY A 313 26.43 -10.29 19.10
N ARG A 314 27.56 -10.89 18.75
CA ARG A 314 28.39 -11.67 19.67
C ARG A 314 29.15 -10.77 20.63
#